data_AF-A0A3Q7J212-F1
#
_entry.id   AF-A0A3Q7J212-F1
#
_cell.length_a   1.000
_cell.length_b   1.000
_cell.length_c   1.000
_cell.angle_alpha   90.00
_cell.angle_beta   90.00
_cell.angle_gamma   90.00
#
_symmetry.space_group_name_H-M   'P 1'
#
loop_
_entity.id
_entity.type
_entity.pdbx_description
1 polymer ?
#
loop_
_entity_poly.entity_id
_entity_poly.type
_entity_poly.pdbx_seq_one_letter_code
_entity_poly.pdbx_strand_id
1 'polypeptide(L)'
;MEMAQESYELDVGNLMASYPHHSFASTPSSREELVKECLQEGTKLVQAIADALFNLPSTESPDGPLVQLPQPTTRLPREKPLPRPKPPTKWEVFAKKKGIQKRKKDKVVFDDQTGSWKRRHGYDRVNDDKDVPIIDAKATDEPGQDPFAKRQEEKKKRVEKQEKNRYSNLKEAAKAGALPSHVQLAATALPITGSQAAPRKISKDELGNVAGMAANATASGGKFDKKLPGEKPPKHDKKYRKFLPVAEGSGMGSLERQQTEKVLNKFMAKNSHEILNVQKAINMYNVKKDKKGRSQGGKSSSTDNKLKARKSPYKKSSTKGPSNKGKSK
;
A
#
# COMPACT_ATOMS: atom_id res chain seq x y z
N MET A 1 -38.85 -48.35 -23.37
CA MET A 1 -38.68 -47.42 -22.23
C MET A 1 -37.73 -46.34 -22.69
N GLU A 2 -38.27 -45.25 -23.22
CA GLU A 2 -37.50 -44.02 -23.42
C GLU A 2 -37.10 -43.54 -22.02
N MET A 3 -35.82 -43.65 -21.70
CA MET A 3 -35.26 -43.06 -20.49
C MET A 3 -35.48 -41.55 -20.61
N ALA A 4 -36.35 -40.99 -19.77
CA ALA A 4 -36.44 -39.55 -19.60
C ALA A 4 -35.03 -39.06 -19.26
N GLN A 5 -34.38 -38.46 -20.25
CA GLN A 5 -33.03 -37.96 -20.11
C GLN A 5 -33.15 -36.73 -19.22
N GLU A 6 -33.00 -36.91 -17.91
CA GLU A 6 -32.96 -35.81 -16.95
C GLU A 6 -31.89 -34.83 -17.44
N SER A 7 -32.33 -33.66 -17.88
CA SER A 7 -31.48 -32.69 -18.56
C SER A 7 -30.62 -31.95 -17.54
N TYR A 8 -29.54 -32.59 -17.09
CA TYR A 8 -28.51 -31.92 -16.29
C TYR A 8 -27.74 -30.95 -17.17
N GLU A 9 -27.53 -29.73 -16.68
CA GLU A 9 -26.65 -28.77 -17.31
C GLU A 9 -25.23 -29.02 -16.82
N LEU A 10 -24.32 -29.35 -17.73
CA LEU A 10 -22.97 -29.77 -17.38
C LEU A 10 -21.93 -28.79 -17.92
N ASP A 11 -21.15 -28.19 -17.01
CA ASP A 11 -20.01 -27.32 -17.30
C ASP A 11 -18.72 -28.05 -16.92
N VAL A 12 -18.21 -28.88 -17.84
CA VAL A 12 -16.99 -29.66 -17.65
C VAL A 12 -15.78 -28.76 -17.36
N GLY A 13 -15.76 -27.56 -17.93
CA GLY A 13 -14.64 -26.62 -17.76
C GLY A 13 -14.50 -26.13 -16.32
N ASN A 14 -15.61 -26.03 -15.59
CA ASN A 14 -15.62 -25.71 -14.16
C ASN A 14 -15.87 -26.94 -13.25
N LEU A 15 -15.90 -28.16 -13.83
CA LEU A 15 -16.25 -29.40 -13.11
C LEU A 15 -17.57 -29.26 -12.33
N MET A 16 -18.56 -28.62 -12.95
CA MET A 16 -19.84 -28.29 -12.34
C MET A 16 -20.97 -28.96 -13.11
N ALA A 17 -21.96 -29.47 -12.37
CA ALA A 17 -23.25 -29.86 -12.92
C ALA A 17 -24.36 -29.16 -12.13
N SER A 18 -25.33 -28.61 -12.83
CA SER A 18 -26.54 -28.02 -12.28
C SER A 18 -27.76 -28.86 -12.64
N TYR A 19 -28.68 -28.94 -11.69
CA TYR A 19 -30.00 -29.51 -11.92
C TYR A 19 -31.08 -28.45 -11.66
N PRO A 20 -31.35 -27.55 -12.62
CA PRO A 20 -32.24 -26.41 -12.42
C PRO A 20 -33.71 -26.81 -12.18
N HIS A 21 -34.11 -27.97 -12.70
CA HIS A 21 -35.50 -28.44 -12.70
C HIS A 21 -35.84 -29.41 -11.58
N HIS A 22 -34.96 -29.58 -10.58
CA HIS A 22 -35.26 -30.40 -9.42
C HIS A 22 -36.38 -29.76 -8.57
N SER A 23 -37.48 -30.47 -8.42
CA SER A 23 -38.55 -30.12 -7.48
C SER A 23 -38.76 -31.28 -6.51
N PHE A 24 -38.80 -30.98 -5.21
CA PHE A 24 -39.21 -31.95 -4.21
C PHE A 24 -40.68 -32.35 -4.43
N ALA A 25 -40.95 -33.65 -4.49
CA ALA A 25 -42.31 -34.17 -4.71
C ALA A 25 -43.26 -33.83 -3.54
N SER A 26 -42.73 -33.67 -2.33
CA SER A 26 -43.46 -33.24 -1.14
C SER A 26 -42.59 -32.32 -0.28
N THR A 27 -43.21 -31.54 0.60
CA THR A 27 -42.46 -30.83 1.65
C THR A 27 -41.86 -31.86 2.61
N PRO A 28 -40.53 -31.97 2.72
CA PRO A 28 -39.92 -32.99 3.56
C PRO A 28 -40.27 -32.77 5.02
N SER A 29 -40.71 -33.82 5.70
CA SER A 29 -41.17 -33.76 7.09
C SER A 29 -39.98 -33.68 8.06
N SER A 30 -38.84 -34.26 7.67
CA SER A 30 -37.60 -34.24 8.45
C SER A 30 -36.43 -33.71 7.64
N ARG A 31 -35.54 -32.96 8.30
CA ARG A 31 -34.28 -32.49 7.72
C ARG A 31 -33.40 -33.64 7.20
N GLU A 32 -33.47 -34.80 7.84
CA GLU A 32 -32.65 -35.96 7.48
C GLU A 32 -33.05 -36.57 6.13
N GLU A 33 -34.35 -36.57 5.82
CA GLU A 33 -34.88 -37.06 4.55
C GLU A 33 -34.43 -36.14 3.40
N LEU A 34 -34.53 -34.83 3.59
CA LEU A 34 -34.04 -33.83 2.62
C LEU A 34 -32.55 -34.01 2.35
N VAL A 35 -31.73 -34.20 3.40
CA VAL A 35 -30.28 -34.41 3.21
C VAL A 35 -30.01 -35.69 2.43
N LYS A 36 -30.73 -36.78 2.70
CA LYS A 36 -30.58 -38.05 1.98
C LYS A 36 -30.94 -37.89 0.50
N GLU A 37 -32.03 -37.22 0.17
CA GLU A 37 -32.44 -36.96 -1.22
C GLU A 37 -31.42 -36.07 -1.94
N CYS A 38 -30.98 -34.96 -1.31
CA CYS A 38 -29.94 -34.10 -1.87
C CYS A 38 -28.62 -34.85 -2.12
N LEU A 39 -28.24 -35.78 -1.25
CA LEU A 39 -27.06 -36.60 -1.45
C LEU A 39 -27.25 -37.58 -2.61
N GLN A 40 -28.43 -38.19 -2.74
CA GLN A 40 -28.74 -39.07 -3.88
C GLN A 40 -28.67 -38.31 -5.20
N GLU A 41 -29.32 -37.15 -5.31
CA GLU A 41 -29.23 -36.31 -6.50
C GLU A 41 -27.81 -35.79 -6.75
N GLY A 42 -27.09 -35.41 -5.69
CA GLY A 42 -25.68 -35.04 -5.77
C GLY A 42 -24.81 -36.16 -6.33
N THR A 43 -25.04 -37.43 -5.95
CA THR A 43 -24.30 -38.57 -6.50
C THR A 43 -24.57 -38.79 -7.99
N LYS A 44 -25.82 -38.61 -8.44
CA LYS A 44 -26.17 -38.67 -9.87
C LYS A 44 -25.44 -37.58 -10.68
N LEU A 45 -25.38 -36.36 -10.15
CA LEU A 45 -24.68 -35.24 -10.79
C LEU A 45 -23.17 -35.48 -10.89
N VAL A 46 -22.55 -35.99 -9.81
CA VAL A 46 -21.13 -36.33 -9.82
C VAL A 46 -20.84 -37.45 -10.82
N GLN A 47 -21.73 -38.46 -10.91
CA GLN A 47 -21.60 -39.52 -11.91
C GLN A 47 -21.63 -38.97 -13.33
N ALA A 48 -22.58 -38.08 -13.64
CA ALA A 48 -22.66 -37.44 -14.95
C ALA A 48 -21.39 -36.64 -15.30
N ILE A 49 -20.80 -35.94 -14.32
CA ILE A 49 -19.50 -35.25 -14.48
C ILE A 49 -18.38 -36.25 -14.75
N ALA A 50 -18.31 -37.34 -13.98
CA ALA A 50 -17.29 -38.36 -14.15
C ALA A 50 -17.39 -39.01 -15.55
N ASP A 51 -18.58 -39.39 -15.98
CA ASP A 51 -18.83 -39.97 -17.30
C ASP A 51 -18.39 -39.01 -18.41
N ALA A 52 -18.71 -37.72 -18.30
CA ALA A 52 -18.28 -36.71 -19.26
C ALA A 52 -16.74 -36.53 -19.27
N LEU A 53 -16.10 -36.54 -18.10
CA LEU A 53 -14.65 -36.37 -17.97
C LEU A 53 -13.86 -37.55 -18.53
N PHE A 54 -14.28 -38.78 -18.23
CA PHE A 54 -13.59 -39.98 -18.70
C PHE A 54 -13.80 -40.26 -20.18
N ASN A 55 -14.83 -39.67 -20.80
CA ASN A 55 -15.04 -39.69 -22.24
C ASN A 55 -14.17 -38.68 -23.01
N LEU A 56 -13.48 -37.75 -22.34
CA LEU A 56 -12.58 -36.80 -23.00
C LEU A 56 -11.26 -37.46 -23.43
N PRO A 57 -10.62 -36.96 -24.51
CA PRO A 57 -9.35 -37.50 -24.97
C PRO A 57 -8.26 -37.27 -23.92
N SER A 58 -7.69 -38.38 -23.44
CA SER A 58 -6.56 -38.38 -22.51
C SER A 58 -5.23 -38.32 -23.28
N THR A 59 -4.29 -37.53 -22.76
CA THR A 59 -2.92 -37.41 -23.26
C THR A 59 -1.95 -38.00 -22.24
N GLU A 60 -1.12 -38.94 -22.66
CA GLU A 60 -0.10 -39.53 -21.79
C GLU A 60 1.03 -38.53 -21.56
N SER A 61 1.31 -38.25 -20.29
CA SER A 61 2.42 -37.42 -19.82
C SER A 61 3.28 -38.22 -18.84
N PRO A 62 4.57 -37.88 -18.62
CA PRO A 62 5.41 -38.54 -17.62
C PRO A 62 4.80 -38.57 -16.21
N ASP A 63 3.94 -37.59 -15.88
CA ASP A 63 3.24 -37.48 -14.59
C ASP A 63 1.91 -38.27 -14.55
N GLY A 64 1.50 -38.90 -15.66
CA GLY A 64 0.26 -39.66 -15.79
C GLY A 64 -0.65 -39.18 -16.93
N PRO A 65 -1.84 -39.80 -17.10
CA PRO A 65 -2.83 -39.39 -18.09
C PRO A 65 -3.40 -38.00 -17.73
N LEU A 66 -3.26 -37.04 -18.64
CA LEU A 66 -3.79 -35.68 -18.53
C LEU A 66 -4.92 -35.46 -19.53
N VAL A 67 -6.03 -34.90 -19.08
CA VAL A 67 -7.18 -34.55 -19.91
C VAL A 67 -7.21 -33.04 -20.13
N GLN A 68 -7.37 -32.60 -21.38
CA GLN A 68 -7.58 -31.19 -21.69
C GLN A 68 -9.07 -30.84 -21.54
N LEU A 69 -9.41 -30.08 -20.50
CA LEU A 69 -10.77 -29.64 -20.26
C LEU A 69 -11.20 -28.56 -21.27
N PRO A 70 -12.47 -28.53 -21.70
CA PRO A 70 -13.00 -27.47 -22.53
C PRO A 70 -13.04 -26.12 -21.78
N GLN A 71 -13.19 -25.03 -22.53
CA GLN A 71 -13.35 -23.71 -21.90
C GLN A 71 -14.64 -23.66 -21.07
N PRO A 72 -14.62 -23.05 -19.87
CA PRO A 72 -15.78 -22.97 -19.01
C PRO A 72 -16.93 -22.18 -19.66
N THR A 73 -18.15 -22.72 -19.58
CA THR A 73 -19.34 -22.07 -20.14
C THR A 73 -19.88 -20.99 -19.21
N THR A 74 -19.76 -21.17 -17.89
CA THR A 74 -20.22 -20.21 -16.88
C THR A 74 -19.39 -18.92 -16.93
N ARG A 75 -20.04 -17.80 -17.28
CA ARG A 75 -19.41 -16.48 -17.36
C ARG A 75 -19.26 -15.88 -15.95
N LEU A 76 -18.05 -15.94 -15.40
CA LEU A 76 -17.73 -15.31 -14.12
C LEU A 76 -17.29 -13.84 -14.30
N PRO A 77 -17.70 -12.93 -13.40
CA PRO A 77 -17.23 -11.56 -13.43
C PRO A 77 -15.72 -11.50 -13.15
N ARG A 78 -15.02 -10.64 -13.87
CA ARG A 78 -13.58 -10.42 -13.65
C ARG A 78 -13.34 -9.66 -12.35
N GLU A 79 -12.30 -10.05 -11.61
CA GLU A 79 -11.81 -9.30 -10.45
C GLU A 79 -11.36 -7.88 -10.84
N LYS A 80 -10.67 -7.77 -11.99
CA LYS A 80 -10.09 -6.50 -12.47
C LYS A 80 -10.67 -6.10 -13.84
N PRO A 81 -10.93 -4.80 -14.04
CA PRO A 81 -11.27 -4.26 -15.34
C PRO A 81 -10.24 -4.65 -16.40
N LEU A 82 -10.68 -4.68 -17.66
CA LEU A 82 -9.75 -4.88 -18.76
C LEU A 82 -8.71 -3.75 -18.76
N PRO A 83 -7.43 -4.05 -19.04
CA PRO A 83 -6.41 -3.03 -19.12
C PRO A 83 -6.78 -2.03 -20.22
N ARG A 84 -6.92 -0.77 -19.85
CA ARG A 84 -7.23 0.29 -20.82
C ARG A 84 -6.08 0.41 -21.83
N PRO A 85 -6.36 0.60 -23.12
CA PRO A 85 -5.31 0.82 -24.11
C PRO A 85 -4.50 2.05 -23.72
N LYS A 86 -3.18 1.95 -23.87
CA LYS A 86 -2.29 3.07 -23.55
C LYS A 86 -2.54 4.22 -24.53
N PRO A 87 -2.71 5.46 -24.07
CA PRO A 87 -2.83 6.59 -24.97
C PRO A 87 -1.52 6.76 -25.74
N PRO A 88 -1.58 7.13 -27.03
CA PRO A 88 -0.38 7.33 -27.83
C PRO A 88 0.45 8.47 -27.25
N THR A 89 1.77 8.28 -27.20
CA THR A 89 2.71 9.33 -26.80
C THR A 89 2.79 10.42 -27.87
N LYS A 90 3.24 11.63 -27.49
CA LYS A 90 3.45 12.74 -28.45
C LYS A 90 4.30 12.34 -29.65
N TRP A 91 5.33 11.53 -29.41
CA TRP A 91 6.19 11.01 -30.49
C TRP A 91 5.45 10.04 -31.41
N GLU A 92 4.60 9.17 -30.88
CA GLU A 92 3.80 8.24 -31.70
C GLU A 92 2.75 8.97 -32.54
N VAL A 93 2.12 10.01 -31.97
CA VAL A 93 1.21 10.90 -32.72
C VAL A 93 1.98 11.59 -33.86
N PHE A 94 3.17 12.12 -33.57
CA PHE A 94 4.04 12.74 -34.58
C PHE A 94 4.48 11.73 -35.65
N ALA A 95 4.94 10.55 -35.24
CA ALA A 95 5.40 9.49 -36.14
C ALA A 95 4.28 9.01 -37.05
N LYS A 96 3.06 8.81 -36.52
CA LYS A 96 1.88 8.47 -37.30
C LYS A 96 1.53 9.57 -38.31
N LYS A 97 1.56 10.85 -37.89
CA LYS A 97 1.30 12.00 -38.79
C LYS A 97 2.34 12.13 -39.90
N LYS A 98 3.60 11.77 -39.63
CA LYS A 98 4.71 11.80 -40.60
C LYS A 98 4.89 10.50 -41.38
N GLY A 99 4.11 9.46 -41.11
CA GLY A 99 4.29 8.14 -41.73
C GLY A 99 5.60 7.45 -41.34
N ILE A 100 6.20 7.81 -40.21
CA ILE A 100 7.46 7.21 -39.74
C ILE A 100 7.15 5.82 -39.17
N GLN A 101 7.58 4.79 -39.88
CA GLN A 101 7.43 3.40 -39.46
C GLN A 101 8.54 2.99 -38.49
N LYS A 102 8.19 2.31 -37.41
CA LYS A 102 9.15 1.76 -36.44
C LYS A 102 9.83 0.53 -37.04
N ARG A 103 11.15 0.60 -37.27
CA ARG A 103 11.97 -0.53 -37.71
C ARG A 103 12.76 -1.12 -36.55
N LYS A 104 12.98 -2.43 -36.58
CA LYS A 104 13.89 -3.12 -35.65
C LYS A 104 15.32 -2.69 -35.99
N LYS A 105 16.10 -2.34 -34.96
CA LYS A 105 17.55 -2.04 -35.10
C LYS A 105 18.34 -3.20 -34.50
N ASP A 106 19.46 -3.54 -35.13
CA ASP A 106 20.33 -4.59 -34.63
C ASP A 106 21.04 -4.19 -33.35
N LYS A 107 21.26 -5.19 -32.49
CA LYS A 107 21.94 -5.03 -31.20
C LYS A 107 23.45 -4.82 -31.36
N VAL A 108 24.01 -5.33 -32.45
CA VAL A 108 25.45 -5.28 -32.75
C VAL A 108 25.61 -4.45 -34.03
N VAL A 109 26.64 -3.62 -34.05
CA VAL A 109 26.98 -2.69 -35.13
C VAL A 109 28.47 -2.80 -35.35
N PHE A 110 28.88 -2.84 -36.62
CA PHE A 110 30.29 -2.86 -36.99
C PHE A 110 30.91 -1.50 -36.67
N ASP A 111 32.02 -1.52 -35.95
CA ASP A 111 32.82 -0.34 -35.63
C ASP A 111 33.99 -0.24 -36.62
N ASP A 112 33.93 0.73 -37.53
CA ASP A 112 34.94 0.92 -38.58
C ASP A 112 36.32 1.25 -38.00
N GLN A 113 36.39 1.86 -36.81
CA GLN A 113 37.67 2.24 -36.19
C GLN A 113 38.45 1.03 -35.67
N THR A 114 37.74 0.05 -35.09
CA THR A 114 38.36 -1.16 -34.53
C THR A 114 38.21 -2.38 -35.42
N GLY A 115 37.47 -2.28 -36.52
CA GLY A 115 37.18 -3.39 -37.44
C GLY A 115 36.40 -4.54 -36.79
N SER A 116 35.64 -4.26 -35.72
CA SER A 116 35.01 -5.28 -34.89
C SER A 116 33.52 -5.04 -34.67
N TRP A 117 32.78 -6.12 -34.47
CA TRP A 117 31.34 -6.07 -34.19
C TRP A 117 31.10 -5.76 -32.71
N LYS A 118 30.72 -4.52 -32.42
CA LYS A 118 30.46 -4.04 -31.06
C LYS A 118 28.98 -3.81 -30.81
N ARG A 119 28.59 -3.66 -29.53
CA ARG A 119 27.19 -3.44 -29.18
C ARG A 119 26.75 -2.03 -29.54
N ARG A 120 25.48 -1.83 -29.89
CA ARG A 120 24.92 -0.48 -30.11
C ARG A 120 24.81 0.32 -28.80
N HIS A 121 24.61 -0.36 -27.69
CA HIS A 121 24.45 0.21 -26.36
C HIS A 121 24.92 -0.78 -25.30
N GLY A 122 25.28 -0.29 -24.10
CA GLY A 122 25.76 -1.12 -22.99
C GLY A 122 27.28 -1.19 -22.90
N TYR A 123 27.78 -2.32 -22.38
CA TYR A 123 29.22 -2.61 -22.27
C TYR A 123 29.83 -2.84 -23.67
N ASP A 124 31.04 -2.31 -23.87
CA ASP A 124 31.79 -2.38 -25.14
C ASP A 124 30.94 -1.95 -26.35
N ARG A 125 30.37 -0.74 -26.24
CA ARG A 125 29.49 -0.19 -27.26
C ARG A 125 30.27 0.57 -28.32
N VAL A 126 29.75 0.60 -29.54
CA VAL A 126 30.23 1.49 -30.60
C VAL A 126 30.18 2.95 -30.13
N ASN A 127 31.21 3.72 -30.47
CA ASN A 127 31.38 5.14 -30.13
C ASN A 127 31.26 5.41 -28.63
N ASP A 128 32.07 4.74 -27.79
CA ASP A 128 32.12 5.09 -26.37
C ASP A 128 32.85 6.42 -26.16
N ASP A 129 32.31 7.25 -25.26
CA ASP A 129 32.85 8.57 -24.98
C ASP A 129 34.19 8.47 -24.23
N LYS A 130 34.46 7.31 -23.61
CA LYS A 130 35.69 7.00 -22.84
C LYS A 130 36.87 6.61 -23.72
N ASP A 131 36.59 6.06 -24.90
CA ASP A 131 37.61 5.57 -25.82
C ASP A 131 38.20 6.69 -26.69
N VAL A 132 37.67 7.91 -26.56
CA VAL A 132 38.14 9.10 -27.28
C VAL A 132 39.18 9.82 -26.41
N PRO A 133 40.49 9.68 -26.68
CA PRO A 133 41.53 10.29 -25.85
C PRO A 133 41.69 11.79 -26.09
N ILE A 134 41.40 12.26 -27.31
CA ILE A 134 41.61 13.64 -27.75
C ILE A 134 40.34 14.12 -28.44
N ILE A 135 39.91 15.34 -28.11
CA ILE A 135 38.78 16.00 -28.76
C ILE A 135 39.34 17.24 -29.46
N ASP A 136 39.20 17.27 -30.79
CA ASP A 136 39.58 18.44 -31.58
C ASP A 136 38.71 19.64 -31.20
N ALA A 137 39.37 20.74 -30.83
CA ALA A 137 38.71 21.98 -30.50
C ALA A 137 38.08 22.60 -31.75
N LYS A 138 36.84 23.08 -31.64
CA LYS A 138 36.22 23.88 -32.70
C LYS A 138 36.59 25.35 -32.51
N ALA A 139 36.60 26.12 -33.60
CA ALA A 139 36.88 27.56 -33.53
C ALA A 139 35.93 28.37 -32.63
N THR A 140 34.78 27.79 -32.26
CA THR A 140 33.78 28.38 -31.35
C THR A 140 33.99 28.00 -29.88
N ASP A 141 34.91 27.09 -29.56
CA ASP A 141 35.12 26.64 -28.19
C ASP A 141 35.93 27.67 -27.38
N GLU A 142 35.37 28.09 -26.24
CA GLU A 142 36.05 29.00 -25.32
C GLU A 142 37.30 28.33 -24.72
N PRO A 143 38.48 28.98 -24.81
CA PRO A 143 39.70 28.46 -24.22
C PRO A 143 39.59 28.43 -22.68
N GLY A 144 39.90 27.28 -22.08
CA GLY A 144 39.92 27.08 -20.63
C GLY A 144 38.80 26.20 -20.04
N GLN A 145 37.84 25.75 -20.85
CA GLN A 145 36.82 24.78 -20.41
C GLN A 145 37.14 23.36 -20.90
N ASP A 146 37.01 22.37 -20.02
CA ASP A 146 37.24 20.95 -20.37
C ASP A 146 36.16 20.43 -21.35
N PRO A 147 36.54 20.00 -22.58
CA PRO A 147 35.60 19.47 -23.55
C PRO A 147 34.92 18.16 -23.11
N PHE A 148 35.58 17.36 -22.26
CA PHE A 148 35.00 16.12 -21.73
C PHE A 148 33.89 16.41 -20.72
N ALA A 149 34.12 17.36 -19.81
CA ALA A 149 33.09 17.84 -18.88
C ALA A 149 31.86 18.38 -19.62
N LYS A 150 32.04 19.21 -20.66
CA LYS A 150 30.94 19.71 -21.50
C LYS A 150 30.11 18.57 -22.10
N ARG A 151 30.77 17.56 -22.68
CA ARG A 151 30.08 16.41 -23.30
C ARG A 151 29.29 15.60 -22.26
N GLN A 152 29.82 15.43 -21.05
CA GLN A 152 29.10 14.77 -19.96
C GLN A 152 27.86 15.57 -19.53
N GLU A 153 27.98 16.89 -19.38
CA GLU A 153 26.86 17.76 -19.07
C GLU A 153 25.78 17.73 -20.15
N GLU A 154 26.16 17.80 -21.43
CA GLU A 154 25.22 17.69 -22.55
C GLU A 154 24.49 16.34 -22.57
N LYS A 155 25.20 15.26 -22.23
CA LYS A 155 24.60 13.93 -22.09
C LYS A 155 23.58 13.92 -20.94
N LYS A 156 23.94 14.46 -19.77
CA LYS A 156 23.00 14.60 -18.63
C LYS A 156 21.78 15.44 -19.02
N LYS A 157 21.98 16.61 -19.65
CA LYS A 157 20.90 17.49 -20.15
C LYS A 157 19.96 16.76 -21.11
N ARG A 158 20.50 15.93 -22.03
CA ARG A 158 19.69 15.10 -22.95
C ARG A 158 18.88 14.04 -22.21
N VAL A 159 19.47 13.34 -21.24
CA VAL A 159 18.79 12.35 -20.40
C VAL A 159 17.69 13.00 -19.56
N GLU A 160 17.98 14.14 -18.92
CA GLU A 160 16.99 14.90 -18.15
C GLU A 160 15.83 15.37 -19.02
N LYS A 161 16.09 15.83 -20.25
CA LYS A 161 15.05 16.20 -21.21
C LYS A 161 14.16 14.99 -21.56
N GLN A 162 14.76 13.81 -21.75
CA GLN A 162 14.02 12.58 -22.01
C GLN A 162 13.15 12.18 -20.80
N GLU A 163 13.67 12.24 -19.58
CA GLU A 163 12.89 11.97 -18.36
C GLU A 163 11.75 12.98 -18.20
N LYS A 164 12.01 14.28 -18.39
CA LYS A 164 10.95 15.32 -18.37
C LYS A 164 9.83 15.02 -19.38
N ASN A 165 10.18 14.61 -20.60
CA ASN A 165 9.22 14.23 -21.62
C ASN A 165 8.43 12.97 -21.21
N ARG A 166 9.11 11.98 -20.63
CA ARG A 166 8.49 10.76 -20.09
C ARG A 166 7.48 11.10 -18.98
N TYR A 167 7.85 11.95 -18.03
CA TYR A 167 6.95 12.42 -16.98
C TYR A 167 5.75 13.19 -17.54
N SER A 168 5.95 14.05 -18.55
CA SER A 168 4.84 14.74 -19.22
C SER A 168 3.86 13.76 -19.86
N ASN A 169 4.35 12.76 -20.59
CA ASN A 169 3.50 11.75 -21.23
C ASN A 169 2.77 10.90 -20.19
N LEU A 170 3.42 10.55 -19.07
CA LEU A 170 2.78 9.83 -17.96
C LEU A 170 1.68 10.67 -17.29
N LYS A 171 1.88 11.99 -17.12
CA LYS A 171 0.85 12.90 -16.60
C LYS A 171 -0.37 12.97 -17.53
N GLU A 172 -0.15 13.01 -18.84
CA GLU A 172 -1.24 12.97 -19.83
C GLU A 172 -1.96 11.61 -19.81
N ALA A 173 -1.22 10.51 -19.68
CA ALA A 173 -1.80 9.18 -19.53
C ALA A 173 -2.60 9.00 -18.23
N ALA A 174 -2.17 9.65 -17.14
CA ALA A 174 -2.91 9.70 -15.87
C ALA A 174 -4.26 10.41 -16.00
N LYS A 175 -4.31 11.53 -16.72
CA LYS A 175 -5.58 12.23 -16.99
C LYS A 175 -6.56 11.33 -17.76
N ALA A 176 -6.06 10.49 -18.65
CA ALA A 176 -6.86 9.50 -19.39
C ALA A 176 -7.18 8.22 -18.59
N GLY A 177 -6.70 8.11 -17.34
CA GLY A 177 -6.90 6.91 -16.51
C GLY A 177 -6.16 5.67 -17.01
N ALA A 178 -5.17 5.84 -17.89
CA ALA A 178 -4.46 4.78 -18.60
C ALA A 178 -2.97 4.81 -18.26
N LEU A 179 -2.67 4.91 -16.95
CA LEU A 179 -1.32 4.77 -16.44
C LEU A 179 -0.84 3.31 -16.59
N PRO A 180 0.46 3.08 -16.79
CA PRO A 180 1.03 1.74 -16.69
C PRO A 180 0.78 1.13 -15.30
N SER A 181 0.48 -0.17 -15.22
CA SER A 181 0.14 -0.87 -13.97
C SER A 181 1.15 -0.66 -12.83
N HIS A 182 2.45 -0.71 -13.11
CA HIS A 182 3.51 -0.45 -12.13
C HIS A 182 3.49 0.98 -11.58
N VAL A 183 3.15 1.97 -12.42
CA VAL A 183 3.03 3.38 -12.01
C VAL A 183 1.69 3.61 -11.32
N GLN A 184 0.63 2.93 -11.74
CA GLN A 184 -0.65 2.94 -11.04
C GLN A 184 -0.44 2.48 -9.60
N LEU A 185 0.12 1.30 -9.35
CA LEU A 185 0.31 0.80 -7.98
C LEU A 185 1.15 1.75 -7.09
N ALA A 186 2.15 2.44 -7.66
CA ALA A 186 2.96 3.41 -6.93
C ALA A 186 2.23 4.75 -6.68
N ALA A 187 1.47 5.25 -7.67
CA ALA A 187 0.76 6.53 -7.59
C ALA A 187 -0.60 6.41 -6.89
N THR A 188 -1.28 5.29 -7.11
CA THR A 188 -2.45 4.79 -6.41
C THR A 188 -2.01 3.77 -5.38
N ALA A 189 -1.03 4.13 -4.53
CA ALA A 189 -1.02 3.61 -3.17
C ALA A 189 -2.34 4.05 -2.53
N LEU A 190 -3.40 3.33 -2.90
CA LEU A 190 -4.74 3.54 -2.41
C LEU A 190 -4.62 3.37 -0.90
N PRO A 191 -5.13 4.32 -0.11
CA PRO A 191 -5.40 3.97 1.27
C PRO A 191 -6.29 2.74 1.25
N ILE A 192 -5.88 1.71 1.98
CA ILE A 192 -6.65 0.49 2.19
C ILE A 192 -8.09 0.91 2.51
N THR A 193 -9.00 0.52 1.61
CA THR A 193 -10.46 0.50 1.74
C THR A 193 -11.06 1.56 2.69
N GLY A 194 -11.56 2.66 2.12
CA GLY A 194 -12.54 3.54 2.79
C GLY A 194 -12.05 4.88 3.34
N SER A 195 -10.84 5.38 3.00
CA SER A 195 -10.49 6.78 3.29
C SER A 195 -10.57 7.68 2.06
N GLN A 196 -11.08 8.89 2.31
CA GLN A 196 -11.41 9.93 1.32
C GLN A 196 -10.21 10.27 0.42
N ALA A 197 -10.51 10.65 -0.83
CA ALA A 197 -9.54 11.07 -1.83
C ALA A 197 -8.55 12.10 -1.26
N ALA A 198 -7.26 11.97 -1.62
CA ALA A 198 -6.22 12.89 -1.19
C ALA A 198 -6.65 14.35 -1.48
N PRO A 199 -6.69 15.24 -0.46
CA PRO A 199 -7.19 16.59 -0.65
C PRO A 199 -6.29 17.35 -1.62
N ARG A 200 -6.89 18.04 -2.59
CA ARG A 200 -6.16 18.86 -3.59
C ARG A 200 -5.44 20.06 -2.99
N LYS A 201 -5.67 20.37 -1.72
CA LYS A 201 -5.06 21.48 -0.97
C LYS A 201 -4.28 20.90 0.19
N ILE A 202 -2.99 21.17 0.19
CA ILE A 202 -2.08 20.75 1.27
C ILE A 202 -2.46 21.56 2.51
N SER A 203 -2.87 20.89 3.57
CA SER A 203 -3.23 21.53 4.83
C SER A 203 -2.00 22.13 5.52
N LYS A 204 -2.22 23.13 6.38
CA LYS A 204 -1.14 23.76 7.17
C LYS A 204 -0.38 22.73 8.04
N ASP A 205 -1.09 21.71 8.50
CA ASP A 205 -0.51 20.64 9.31
C ASP A 205 0.33 19.68 8.48
N GLU A 206 -0.08 19.35 7.24
CA GLU A 206 0.72 18.57 6.30
C GLU A 206 1.98 19.33 5.86
N LEU A 207 1.88 20.64 5.59
CA LEU A 207 3.04 21.49 5.32
C LEU A 207 3.99 21.55 6.54
N GLY A 208 3.43 21.64 7.75
CA GLY A 208 4.21 21.59 8.99
C GLY A 208 4.93 20.25 9.19
N ASN A 209 4.29 19.15 8.83
CA ASN A 209 4.87 17.80 8.92
C ASN A 209 5.95 17.57 7.86
N VAL A 210 5.73 18.02 6.62
CA VAL A 210 6.74 17.95 5.55
C VAL A 210 7.93 18.84 5.88
N ALA A 211 7.71 20.05 6.39
CA ALA A 211 8.79 20.93 6.84
C ALA A 211 9.59 20.32 8.00
N GLY A 212 8.91 19.73 8.99
CA GLY A 212 9.56 19.04 10.11
C GLY A 212 10.33 17.78 9.67
N MET A 213 9.83 17.06 8.66
CA MET A 213 10.52 15.91 8.09
C MET A 213 11.73 16.34 7.28
N ALA A 214 11.60 17.37 6.43
CA ALA A 214 12.70 17.94 5.64
C ALA A 214 13.82 18.51 6.53
N ALA A 215 13.46 19.20 7.62
CA ALA A 215 14.43 19.73 8.58
C ALA A 215 15.25 18.64 9.29
N ASN A 216 14.68 17.43 9.46
CA ASN A 216 15.38 16.30 10.05
C ASN A 216 16.02 15.35 9.00
N ALA A 217 15.63 15.46 7.73
CA ALA A 217 16.01 14.53 6.66
C ALA A 217 17.17 15.08 5.82
N THR A 218 18.32 15.30 6.45
CA THR A 218 19.59 15.47 5.73
C THR A 218 20.08 14.09 5.30
N ALA A 219 20.36 13.91 4.00
CA ALA A 219 20.56 12.64 3.30
C ALA A 219 21.81 11.81 3.72
N SER A 220 22.38 12.03 4.91
CA SER A 220 23.48 11.24 5.46
C SER A 220 23.11 10.71 6.84
N GLY A 221 23.03 9.39 6.98
CA GLY A 221 22.67 8.71 8.22
C GLY A 221 23.71 8.86 9.33
N GLY A 222 23.79 10.04 9.97
CA GLY A 222 24.56 10.21 11.20
C GLY A 222 25.05 11.61 11.56
N LYS A 223 24.92 12.63 10.70
CA LYS A 223 25.29 14.02 11.05
C LYS A 223 24.15 14.95 10.65
N PHE A 224 23.32 15.30 11.62
CA PHE A 224 22.20 16.22 11.46
C PHE A 224 22.65 17.65 11.71
N ASP A 225 22.09 18.61 10.96
CA ASP A 225 22.33 20.03 11.20
C ASP A 225 21.82 20.44 12.59
N LYS A 226 22.53 21.37 13.24
CA LYS A 226 22.14 21.89 14.55
C LYS A 226 20.92 22.78 14.38
N LYS A 227 19.88 22.52 15.19
CA LYS A 227 18.67 23.36 15.23
C LYS A 227 19.02 24.79 15.61
N LEU A 228 18.47 25.75 14.87
CA LEU A 228 18.62 27.17 15.17
C LEU A 228 17.73 27.55 16.36
N PRO A 229 18.14 28.55 17.18
CA PRO A 229 17.34 28.98 18.32
C PRO A 229 15.97 29.53 17.84
N GLY A 230 14.87 28.93 18.33
CA GLY A 230 13.50 29.31 17.97
C GLY A 230 12.79 28.37 16.97
N GLU A 231 13.50 27.37 16.43
CA GLU A 231 12.89 26.35 15.57
C GLU A 231 11.89 25.48 16.36
N LYS A 232 10.66 25.31 15.84
CA LYS A 232 9.64 24.50 16.49
C LYS A 232 9.98 23.02 16.37
N PRO A 233 9.91 22.23 17.45
CA PRO A 233 10.14 20.80 17.36
C PRO A 233 9.11 20.14 16.43
N PRO A 234 9.49 19.08 15.70
CA PRO A 234 8.55 18.34 14.87
C PRO A 234 7.38 17.85 15.74
N LYS A 235 6.15 18.18 15.35
CA LYS A 235 4.95 17.67 16.01
C LYS A 235 4.80 16.19 15.65
N HIS A 236 5.19 15.31 16.56
CA HIS A 236 4.83 13.90 16.46
C HIS A 236 3.49 13.71 17.16
N ASP A 237 2.40 13.69 16.38
CA ASP A 237 1.04 13.50 16.90
C ASP A 237 0.81 12.10 17.51
N LYS A 238 1.75 11.17 17.33
CA LYS A 238 1.62 9.78 17.78
C LYS A 238 2.76 9.40 18.73
N LYS A 239 2.39 8.79 19.87
CA LYS A 239 3.36 8.06 20.71
C LYS A 239 3.84 6.84 19.92
N TYR A 240 5.11 6.83 19.53
CA TYR A 240 5.73 5.65 18.94
C TYR A 240 5.67 4.46 19.93
N ARG A 241 5.39 3.26 19.41
CA ARG A 241 5.50 2.02 20.18
C ARG A 241 6.96 1.86 20.60
N LYS A 242 7.23 1.95 21.90
CA LYS A 242 8.53 1.59 22.46
C LYS A 242 8.55 0.08 22.59
N PHE A 243 9.30 -0.59 21.71
CA PHE A 243 9.56 -2.02 21.85
C PHE A 243 10.57 -2.23 22.98
N LEU A 244 10.36 -3.28 23.78
CA LEU A 244 11.39 -3.73 24.72
C LEU A 244 12.58 -4.29 23.92
N PRO A 245 13.83 -4.09 24.38
CA PRO A 245 15.01 -4.71 23.78
C PRO A 245 14.89 -6.24 23.77
N VAL A 246 15.42 -6.89 22.73
CA VAL A 246 15.40 -8.37 22.56
C VAL A 246 16.48 -9.06 23.41
N ALA A 247 17.50 -8.33 23.87
CA ALA A 247 18.62 -8.90 24.62
C ALA A 247 18.31 -9.04 26.12
N GLU A 248 18.37 -10.27 26.63
CA GLU A 248 17.98 -10.66 27.99
C GLU A 248 18.91 -10.09 29.07
N GLY A 249 18.50 -8.98 29.68
CA GLY A 249 19.12 -8.43 30.89
C GLY A 249 18.39 -8.87 32.17
N SER A 250 19.13 -9.00 33.28
CA SER A 250 18.55 -9.29 34.60
C SER A 250 17.52 -8.20 34.98
N GLY A 251 16.26 -8.59 35.19
CA GLY A 251 15.13 -7.70 35.51
C GLY A 251 14.07 -7.53 34.41
N MET A 252 14.30 -8.07 33.20
CA MET A 252 13.37 -7.90 32.07
C MET A 252 12.07 -8.69 32.19
N GLY A 253 12.10 -9.89 32.80
CA GLY A 253 10.90 -10.69 33.07
C GLY A 253 9.89 -9.97 33.97
N SER A 254 10.35 -9.06 34.85
CA SER A 254 9.46 -8.25 35.69
C SER A 254 8.73 -7.17 34.88
N LEU A 255 9.39 -6.58 33.87
CA LEU A 255 8.82 -5.55 33.01
C LEU A 255 7.84 -6.14 32.01
N GLU A 256 8.15 -7.30 31.45
CA GLU A 256 7.23 -8.05 30.60
C GLU A 256 5.99 -8.50 31.38
N ARG A 257 6.18 -9.08 32.57
CA ARG A 257 5.08 -9.45 33.47
C ARG A 257 4.20 -8.26 33.84
N GLN A 258 4.78 -7.09 34.10
CA GLN A 258 3.99 -5.88 34.35
C GLN A 258 3.20 -5.42 33.12
N GLN A 259 3.72 -5.62 31.90
CA GLN A 259 2.98 -5.29 30.68
C GLN A 259 1.84 -6.28 30.43
N THR A 260 2.08 -7.57 30.62
CA THR A 260 1.05 -8.61 30.48
C THR A 260 -0.04 -8.47 31.56
N GLU A 261 0.33 -8.21 32.81
CA GLU A 261 -0.63 -7.93 33.89
C GLU A 261 -1.47 -6.67 33.61
N LYS A 262 -0.89 -5.61 33.04
CA LYS A 262 -1.66 -4.42 32.62
C LYS A 262 -2.67 -4.73 31.52
N VAL A 263 -2.32 -5.59 30.56
CA VAL A 263 -3.23 -6.03 29.50
C VAL A 263 -4.34 -6.90 30.10
N LEU A 264 -3.98 -7.85 30.97
CA LEU A 264 -4.92 -8.73 31.66
C LEU A 264 -5.90 -7.92 32.52
N ASN A 265 -5.42 -6.98 33.33
CA ASN A 265 -6.26 -6.10 34.14
C ASN A 265 -7.21 -5.26 33.27
N LYS A 266 -6.76 -4.83 32.08
CA LYS A 266 -7.62 -4.11 31.12
C LYS A 266 -8.68 -5.01 30.49
N PHE A 267 -8.39 -6.29 30.31
CA PHE A 267 -9.32 -7.29 29.79
C PHE A 267 -10.35 -7.67 30.88
N MET A 268 -9.89 -7.92 32.10
CA MET A 268 -10.74 -8.17 33.27
C MET A 268 -11.66 -6.98 33.55
N ALA A 269 -11.15 -5.74 33.50
CA ALA A 269 -11.96 -4.53 33.69
C ALA A 269 -12.95 -4.24 32.54
N LYS A 270 -12.70 -4.79 31.34
CA LYS A 270 -13.63 -4.72 30.20
C LYS A 270 -14.68 -5.82 30.25
N ASN A 271 -14.37 -6.98 30.82
CA ASN A 271 -15.29 -8.12 30.89
C ASN A 271 -16.05 -8.19 32.21
N SER A 272 -15.67 -7.41 33.22
CA SER A 272 -16.41 -7.24 34.48
C SER A 272 -17.65 -6.35 34.31
N HIS A 273 -18.39 -6.52 33.22
CA HIS A 273 -19.70 -5.93 33.01
C HIS A 273 -20.77 -6.75 33.74
N GLU A 274 -20.70 -6.81 35.08
CA GLU A 274 -21.85 -7.31 35.86
C GLU A 274 -22.01 -6.66 37.24
N ILE A 275 -21.41 -5.49 37.47
CA ILE A 275 -21.83 -4.62 38.57
C ILE A 275 -21.82 -3.20 38.03
N LEU A 276 -23.01 -2.62 37.83
CA LEU A 276 -23.19 -1.21 37.52
C LEU A 276 -22.30 -0.39 38.47
N ASN A 277 -21.34 0.37 37.95
CA ASN A 277 -20.49 1.21 38.79
C ASN A 277 -21.30 2.41 39.28
N VAL A 278 -22.06 2.20 40.36
CA VAL A 278 -23.01 3.15 40.95
C VAL A 278 -22.31 4.48 41.27
N GLN A 279 -21.07 4.46 41.75
CA GLN A 279 -20.29 5.67 42.01
C GLN A 279 -20.01 6.49 40.75
N LYS A 280 -19.66 5.85 39.63
CA LYS A 280 -19.45 6.55 38.35
C LYS A 280 -20.76 7.16 37.82
N ALA A 281 -21.87 6.45 37.98
CA ALA A 281 -23.20 6.93 37.59
C ALA A 281 -23.63 8.14 38.44
N ILE A 282 -23.46 8.08 39.77
CA ILE A 282 -23.74 9.19 40.68
C ILE A 282 -22.83 10.38 40.39
N ASN A 283 -21.53 10.16 40.16
CA ASN A 283 -20.61 11.25 39.81
C ASN A 283 -20.98 11.91 38.47
N MET A 284 -21.36 11.12 37.46
CA MET A 284 -21.84 11.69 36.20
C MET A 284 -23.14 12.47 36.37
N TYR A 285 -24.06 11.97 37.22
CA TYR A 285 -25.30 12.67 37.53
C TYR A 285 -25.05 13.99 38.25
N ASN A 286 -24.20 14.00 39.27
CA ASN A 286 -23.83 15.19 40.03
C ASN A 286 -23.14 16.23 39.14
N VAL A 287 -22.16 15.82 38.31
CA VAL A 287 -21.50 16.73 37.36
C VAL A 287 -22.50 17.32 36.36
N LYS A 288 -23.48 16.54 35.90
CA LYS A 288 -24.51 17.01 34.97
C LYS A 288 -25.48 17.98 35.66
N LYS A 289 -25.82 17.72 36.93
CA LYS A 289 -26.64 18.61 37.78
C LYS A 289 -25.91 19.93 38.05
N ASP A 290 -24.64 19.91 38.41
CA ASP A 290 -23.81 21.10 38.64
C ASP A 290 -23.64 21.92 37.36
N LYS A 291 -23.50 21.27 36.21
CA LYS A 291 -23.38 21.95 34.91
C LYS A 291 -24.70 22.60 34.49
N LYS A 292 -25.84 21.99 34.81
CA LYS A 292 -27.19 22.59 34.62
C LYS A 292 -27.45 23.73 35.59
N GLY A 293 -27.07 23.58 36.87
CA GLY A 293 -27.17 24.64 37.88
C GLY A 293 -26.32 25.87 37.52
N ARG A 294 -25.11 25.66 36.99
CA ARG A 294 -24.26 26.73 36.44
C ARG A 294 -24.84 27.41 35.19
N SER A 295 -25.63 26.70 34.38
CA SER A 295 -26.27 27.30 33.21
C SER A 295 -27.58 28.02 33.53
N GLN A 296 -28.21 27.76 34.69
CA GLN A 296 -29.44 28.43 35.13
C GLN A 296 -29.21 29.54 36.18
N GLY A 297 -28.05 29.56 36.86
CA GLY A 297 -27.70 30.55 37.89
C GLY A 297 -26.62 31.57 37.46
N GLY A 298 -26.62 32.02 36.20
CA GLY A 298 -25.53 32.86 35.67
C GLY A 298 -25.96 33.93 34.66
N LYS A 299 -26.95 34.77 35.01
CA LYS A 299 -27.23 36.05 34.34
C LYS A 299 -27.41 37.17 35.38
N SER A 300 -26.28 37.66 35.88
CA SER A 300 -26.08 38.98 36.52
C SER A 300 -24.63 38.98 37.03
N SER A 301 -23.75 39.95 36.82
CA SER A 301 -23.76 41.27 36.22
C SER A 301 -22.29 41.60 35.94
N SER A 302 -22.04 42.36 34.88
CA SER A 302 -20.74 42.96 34.57
C SER A 302 -20.39 44.02 35.62
N THR A 303 -19.20 43.95 36.22
CA THR A 303 -18.42 45.15 36.63
C THR A 303 -16.96 44.75 36.90
N ASP A 304 -16.06 45.57 36.37
CA ASP A 304 -14.61 45.55 36.53
C ASP A 304 -14.13 45.42 37.98
N ASN A 305 -13.04 44.67 38.20
CA ASN A 305 -11.97 45.15 39.07
C ASN A 305 -10.65 44.39 38.88
N LYS A 306 -9.64 45.20 38.54
CA LYS A 306 -8.20 44.96 38.70
C LYS A 306 -7.93 44.61 40.17
N LEU A 307 -7.19 43.52 40.46
CA LEU A 307 -6.23 43.36 41.59
C LEU A 307 -5.74 41.90 41.71
N LYS A 308 -4.44 41.76 41.99
CA LYS A 308 -3.68 40.51 42.12
C LYS A 308 -4.08 39.71 43.38
N ALA A 309 -4.08 38.38 43.30
CA ALA A 309 -3.84 37.51 44.47
C ALA A 309 -3.20 36.15 44.09
N ARG A 310 -1.87 36.11 44.28
CA ARG A 310 -0.99 35.03 44.78
C ARG A 310 -1.56 33.59 44.78
N LYS A 311 -0.97 32.70 43.97
CA LYS A 311 -1.04 31.25 44.16
C LYS A 311 0.05 30.80 45.13
N SER A 312 -0.35 30.21 46.25
CA SER A 312 0.44 29.30 47.10
C SER A 312 -0.47 28.80 48.24
N PRO A 313 -0.19 27.71 48.98
CA PRO A 313 0.43 26.42 48.62
C PRO A 313 -0.36 25.24 49.24
N TYR A 314 -0.76 24.22 48.49
CA TYR A 314 -0.91 22.87 49.07
C TYR A 314 -0.79 21.83 47.95
N LYS A 315 0.45 21.50 47.61
CA LYS A 315 0.78 20.31 46.85
C LYS A 315 1.41 19.33 47.84
N LYS A 316 0.62 18.36 48.33
CA LYS A 316 1.14 17.25 49.12
C LYS A 316 2.09 16.45 48.22
N SER A 317 3.35 16.47 48.61
CA SER A 317 4.44 15.63 48.13
C SER A 317 4.26 14.19 48.63
N SER A 318 4.40 13.22 47.73
CA SER A 318 4.81 11.86 48.11
C SER A 318 5.96 11.45 47.21
N THR A 319 7.15 11.85 47.65
CA THR A 319 8.44 11.41 47.11
C THR A 319 8.74 10.03 47.68
N LYS A 320 8.89 9.02 46.82
CA LYS A 320 9.71 7.83 47.09
C LYS A 320 10.60 7.61 45.88
N GLY A 321 11.82 8.13 45.96
CA GLY A 321 12.93 7.71 45.12
C GLY A 321 13.74 6.63 45.85
N PRO A 322 14.29 5.62 45.17
CA PRO A 322 15.25 4.71 45.79
C PRO A 322 16.64 5.34 45.80
N SER A 323 17.27 5.30 46.97
CA SER A 323 18.65 5.68 47.23
C SER A 323 19.62 4.70 46.57
N ASN A 324 20.52 5.19 45.71
CA ASN A 324 21.70 4.44 45.29
C ASN A 324 22.93 5.04 45.97
N LYS A 325 23.43 4.33 46.99
CA LYS A 325 24.73 4.59 47.62
C LYS A 325 25.79 3.93 46.75
N GLY A 326 26.76 4.71 46.30
CA GLY A 326 27.96 4.18 45.69
C GLY A 326 28.77 3.34 46.69
N LYS A 327 29.44 2.31 46.16
CA LYS A 327 30.68 1.79 46.73
C LYS A 327 31.69 1.68 45.60
N SER A 328 32.70 2.52 45.69
CA SER A 328 34.01 2.36 45.09
C SER A 328 34.77 1.24 45.80
N LYS A 329 35.25 0.27 45.03
CA LYS A 329 36.63 -0.22 45.01
C LYS A 329 36.82 -0.98 43.71
#